data_AF-A0A8S3UE69-F1
#
_entry.id   AF-A0A8S3UE69-F1
#
_cell.length_a   1.000
_cell.length_b   1.000
_cell.length_c   1.000
_cell.angle_alpha   90.00
_cell.angle_beta   90.00
_cell.angle_gamma   90.00
#
_symmetry.space_group_name_H-M   'P 1'
#
loop_
_entity.id
_entity.type
_entity.pdbx_description
1 polymer ?
#
loop_
_entity_poly.entity_id
_entity_poly.type
_entity_poly.pdbx_seq_one_letter_code
_entity_poly.pdbx_strand_id
1 'polypeptide(L)'
;MYLTKPHHNGIAQNGNNKDIAFNHTYTLDGVNSMNPEPKVAVLNHTDKSFVSNIEHGDNLTITATVNSGGFAKLRDVNTGAHYSTSTYIGQESKKVMVFHFDFEPTNHCSEKKNTCFYEPINIGPDITKQKLHISWDGWTDELAGIFRYNWKIHHLRADARGNLTEVSPMEPFHSKAMVKEEYKPFTYTPPGPGIYSIILDVADKANNSRFARQFVLYDPVSNITTDETFKLYVSRAERETHYNWQSNVQNQMLIGPSLSVS
;
A
#
# COMPACT_ATOMS: atom_id res chain seq x y z
N MET A 1 -28.90 -6.35 8.70
CA MET A 1 -27.56 -5.88 8.36
C MET A 1 -27.36 -6.17 6.88
N TYR A 2 -27.42 -5.16 6.04
CA TYR A 2 -27.29 -5.35 4.60
C TYR A 2 -25.83 -5.51 4.24
N LEU A 3 -25.50 -6.56 3.48
CA LEU A 3 -24.17 -6.82 2.94
C LEU A 3 -24.26 -6.67 1.42
N THR A 4 -23.70 -5.60 0.87
CA THR A 4 -23.64 -5.45 -0.57
C THR A 4 -22.32 -6.06 -1.04
N LYS A 5 -22.36 -7.01 -2.00
CA LYS A 5 -21.14 -7.66 -2.49
C LYS A 5 -20.20 -6.64 -3.14
N PRO A 6 -18.93 -7.03 -3.31
CA PRO A 6 -17.97 -6.17 -3.95
C PRO A 6 -18.38 -5.79 -5.38
N HIS A 7 -18.25 -4.50 -5.70
CA HIS A 7 -18.49 -3.94 -7.04
C HIS A 7 -17.17 -3.43 -7.64
N HIS A 8 -16.88 -3.85 -8.88
CA HIS A 8 -15.68 -3.45 -9.61
C HIS A 8 -15.85 -2.04 -10.21
N ASN A 9 -15.09 -1.06 -9.71
CA ASN A 9 -15.08 0.32 -10.21
C ASN A 9 -14.09 0.57 -11.37
N GLY A 10 -13.53 -0.48 -11.97
CA GLY A 10 -12.65 -0.36 -13.14
C GLY A 10 -13.37 0.21 -14.37
N ILE A 11 -12.63 0.95 -15.22
CA ILE A 11 -13.13 1.46 -16.50
C ILE A 11 -13.55 0.27 -17.37
N ALA A 12 -14.86 0.01 -17.41
CA ALA A 12 -15.44 -1.10 -18.15
C ALA A 12 -15.19 -0.95 -19.65
N GLN A 13 -14.31 -1.78 -20.22
CA GLN A 13 -14.48 -2.19 -21.61
C GLN A 13 -15.54 -3.29 -21.63
N ASN A 14 -16.75 -2.90 -22.04
CA ASN A 14 -17.92 -3.73 -22.32
C ASN A 14 -18.66 -4.34 -21.11
N GLY A 15 -19.65 -3.59 -20.63
CA GLY A 15 -21.04 -4.07 -20.56
C GLY A 15 -21.37 -5.13 -19.51
N ASN A 16 -21.52 -4.68 -18.26
CA ASN A 16 -22.56 -5.04 -17.27
C ASN A 16 -21.96 -5.03 -15.85
N ASN A 17 -21.78 -3.85 -15.27
CA ASN A 17 -21.57 -3.72 -13.84
C ASN A 17 -22.86 -4.15 -13.12
N LYS A 18 -22.87 -5.40 -12.62
CA LYS A 18 -23.98 -5.91 -11.82
C LYS A 18 -23.64 -5.73 -10.34
N ASP A 19 -24.26 -4.72 -9.73
CA ASP A 19 -24.36 -4.65 -8.27
C ASP A 19 -25.11 -5.88 -7.76
N ILE A 20 -24.44 -6.74 -6.98
CA ILE A 20 -25.11 -7.86 -6.32
C ILE A 20 -25.31 -7.51 -4.85
N ALA A 21 -26.54 -7.19 -4.46
CA ALA A 21 -26.87 -6.93 -3.05
C ALA A 21 -27.28 -8.23 -2.34
N PHE A 22 -26.69 -8.51 -1.18
CA PHE A 22 -27.11 -9.58 -0.28
C PHE A 22 -27.78 -8.97 0.95
N ASN A 23 -29.10 -8.98 0.94
CA ASN A 23 -29.87 -8.48 2.07
C ASN A 23 -30.05 -9.61 3.08
N HIS A 24 -29.33 -9.55 4.20
CA HIS A 24 -29.55 -10.44 5.32
C HIS A 24 -30.06 -9.68 6.54
N THR A 25 -31.16 -10.13 7.11
CA THR A 25 -31.68 -9.57 8.36
C THR A 25 -31.35 -10.52 9.48
N TYR A 26 -30.40 -10.11 10.33
CA TYR A 26 -30.13 -10.81 11.58
C TYR A 26 -31.03 -10.21 12.65
N THR A 27 -31.76 -11.07 13.36
CA THR A 27 -32.55 -10.72 14.53
C THR A 27 -31.82 -11.16 15.78
N LEU A 28 -31.94 -10.39 16.85
CA LEU A 28 -31.53 -10.84 18.18
C LEU A 28 -32.63 -11.73 18.73
N ASP A 29 -32.28 -12.96 19.09
CA ASP A 29 -33.25 -13.92 19.62
C ASP A 29 -33.90 -13.37 20.90
N GLY A 30 -35.22 -13.41 20.94
CA GLY A 30 -36.02 -12.97 22.09
C GLY A 30 -36.20 -11.46 22.24
N VAL A 31 -35.53 -10.62 21.43
CA VAL A 31 -35.67 -9.16 21.50
C VAL A 31 -36.82 -8.67 20.62
N ASN A 32 -37.77 -7.94 21.19
CA ASN A 32 -38.88 -7.33 20.46
C ASN A 32 -39.43 -6.10 21.21
N SER A 33 -40.44 -5.43 20.64
CA SER A 33 -41.04 -4.23 21.24
C SER A 33 -41.63 -4.44 22.64
N MET A 34 -41.95 -5.68 23.01
CA MET A 34 -42.49 -6.09 24.31
C MET A 34 -41.42 -6.73 25.22
N ASN A 35 -40.23 -6.99 24.70
CA ASN A 35 -39.06 -7.48 25.41
C ASN A 35 -37.79 -6.81 24.85
N PRO A 36 -37.60 -5.49 25.09
CA PRO A 36 -36.45 -4.77 24.55
C PRO A 36 -35.17 -5.16 25.31
N GLU A 37 -34.02 -5.13 24.63
CA GLU A 37 -32.71 -5.31 25.27
C GLU A 37 -32.28 -3.97 25.90
N PRO A 38 -32.18 -3.87 27.24
CA PRO A 38 -31.86 -2.61 27.92
C PRO A 38 -30.35 -2.24 27.89
N LYS A 39 -29.46 -3.13 27.43
CA LYS A 39 -28.01 -2.92 27.38
C LYS A 39 -27.49 -2.86 25.94
N VAL A 40 -26.17 -2.70 25.78
CA VAL A 40 -25.49 -2.82 24.48
C VAL A 40 -25.64 -4.26 23.97
N ALA A 41 -26.46 -4.44 22.95
CA ALA A 41 -26.58 -5.72 22.27
C ALA A 41 -25.39 -5.94 21.32
N VAL A 42 -24.70 -7.07 21.49
CA VAL A 42 -23.61 -7.48 20.61
C VAL A 42 -24.11 -8.61 19.72
N LEU A 43 -24.12 -8.37 18.40
CA LEU A 43 -24.42 -9.38 17.41
C LEU A 43 -23.10 -9.86 16.79
N ASN A 44 -22.67 -11.06 17.16
CA ASN A 44 -21.57 -11.74 16.50
C ASN A 44 -22.12 -12.57 15.35
N HIS A 45 -21.83 -12.17 14.13
CA HIS A 45 -22.23 -12.92 12.95
C HIS A 45 -21.01 -13.23 12.07
N THR A 46 -20.99 -14.43 11.51
CA THR A 46 -20.01 -14.85 10.52
C THR A 46 -20.75 -15.49 9.36
N ASP A 47 -20.70 -14.83 8.21
CA ASP A 47 -21.30 -15.37 7.00
C ASP A 47 -20.29 -16.27 6.29
N LYS A 48 -20.46 -17.59 6.45
CA LYS A 48 -19.63 -18.61 5.77
C LYS A 48 -20.05 -18.85 4.32
N SER A 49 -21.21 -18.35 3.92
CA SER A 49 -21.74 -18.46 2.55
C SER A 49 -21.32 -17.29 1.67
N PHE A 50 -20.58 -16.32 2.24
CA PHE A 50 -19.87 -15.29 1.52
C PHE A 50 -18.73 -15.91 0.69
N VAL A 51 -19.11 -16.49 -0.44
CA VAL A 51 -18.21 -16.94 -1.49
C VAL A 51 -18.31 -15.88 -2.59
N SER A 52 -17.31 -15.02 -2.65
CA SER A 52 -17.10 -14.13 -3.80
C SER A 52 -15.64 -14.24 -4.21
N ASN A 53 -15.42 -14.34 -5.51
CA ASN A 53 -14.13 -13.97 -6.09
C ASN A 53 -14.02 -12.46 -5.89
N ILE A 54 -13.21 -12.04 -4.93
CA ILE A 54 -12.91 -10.63 -4.69
C ILE A 54 -11.79 -10.27 -5.66
N GLU A 55 -12.00 -9.24 -6.47
CA GLU A 55 -11.04 -8.77 -7.47
C GLU A 55 -10.46 -7.41 -7.06
N HIS A 56 -9.43 -6.93 -7.77
CA HIS A 56 -8.91 -5.58 -7.53
C HIS A 56 -9.99 -4.55 -7.95
N GLY A 57 -10.14 -3.45 -7.21
CA GLY A 57 -11.14 -2.42 -7.51
C GLY A 57 -12.55 -2.72 -7.01
N ASP A 58 -12.72 -3.81 -6.29
CA ASP A 58 -13.97 -4.24 -5.69
C ASP A 58 -14.29 -3.51 -4.39
N ASN A 59 -15.57 -3.17 -4.18
CA ASN A 59 -16.04 -2.45 -2.98
C ASN A 59 -17.09 -3.21 -2.15
N LEU A 60 -16.73 -3.74 -0.99
CA LEU A 60 -17.70 -4.34 -0.05
C LEU A 60 -18.34 -3.25 0.83
N THR A 61 -19.65 -3.06 0.69
CA THR A 61 -20.41 -2.14 1.54
C THR A 61 -21.23 -2.90 2.57
N ILE A 62 -20.98 -2.63 3.84
CA ILE A 62 -21.73 -3.20 4.97
C ILE A 62 -22.59 -2.10 5.57
N THR A 63 -23.90 -2.28 5.54
CA THR A 63 -24.86 -1.39 6.18
C THR A 63 -25.49 -2.09 7.39
N ALA A 64 -25.20 -1.61 8.59
CA ALA A 64 -25.91 -2.00 9.80
C ALA A 64 -27.06 -1.03 10.05
N THR A 65 -28.28 -1.56 10.09
CA THR A 65 -29.48 -0.80 10.47
C THR A 65 -30.07 -1.40 11.73
N VAL A 66 -30.39 -0.56 12.70
CA VAL A 66 -30.99 -0.92 13.98
C VAL A 66 -32.26 -0.12 14.17
N ASN A 67 -33.36 -0.81 14.44
CA ASN A 67 -34.61 -0.19 14.86
C ASN A 67 -34.70 -0.27 16.38
N SER A 68 -34.53 0.87 17.04
CA SER A 68 -34.74 1.01 18.48
C SER A 68 -36.24 1.05 18.77
N GLY A 69 -36.69 0.67 19.97
CA GLY A 69 -38.09 0.69 20.37
C GLY A 69 -38.24 0.38 21.85
N GLY A 70 -39.48 0.23 22.34
CA GLY A 70 -39.73 -0.17 23.72
C GLY A 70 -41.21 -0.03 24.10
N PHE A 71 -41.52 -0.19 25.37
CA PHE A 71 -42.88 0.00 25.88
C PHE A 71 -42.90 0.74 27.22
N ALA A 72 -44.01 1.42 27.49
CA ALA A 72 -44.35 1.97 28.79
C ALA A 72 -45.57 1.26 29.36
N LYS A 73 -45.50 0.87 30.64
CA LYS A 73 -46.67 0.39 31.39
C LYS A 73 -47.32 1.58 32.07
N LEU A 74 -48.54 1.90 31.67
CA LEU A 74 -49.32 2.99 32.23
C LEU A 74 -50.12 2.48 33.43
N ARG A 75 -50.07 3.24 34.52
CA ARG A 75 -50.84 2.96 35.74
C ARG A 75 -52.06 3.86 35.76
N ASP A 76 -53.21 3.29 36.05
CA ASP A 76 -54.41 4.08 36.33
C ASP A 76 -54.26 4.73 37.71
N VAL A 77 -54.29 6.06 37.72
CA VAL A 77 -54.08 6.87 38.92
C VAL A 77 -55.27 6.76 39.89
N ASN A 78 -56.46 6.40 39.39
CA ASN A 78 -57.70 6.33 40.17
C ASN A 78 -57.89 5.00 40.88
N THR A 79 -57.47 3.89 40.25
CA THR A 79 -57.65 2.53 40.77
C THR A 79 -56.35 1.91 41.28
N GLY A 80 -55.20 2.53 40.96
CA GLY A 80 -53.88 2.06 41.36
C GLY A 80 -53.41 0.78 40.65
N ALA A 81 -54.22 0.22 39.74
CA ALA A 81 -53.91 -0.99 39.00
C ALA A 81 -53.31 -0.69 37.60
N HIS A 82 -52.52 -1.65 37.09
CA HIS A 82 -51.84 -1.55 35.79
C HIS A 82 -52.78 -2.03 34.69
N TYR A 83 -53.07 -1.19 33.69
CA TYR A 83 -54.08 -1.55 32.68
C TYR A 83 -53.65 -1.42 31.22
N SER A 84 -52.62 -0.63 30.87
CA SER A 84 -52.22 -0.54 29.46
C SER A 84 -50.71 -0.51 29.27
N THR A 85 -50.27 -1.28 28.28
CA THR A 85 -48.90 -1.21 27.75
C THR A 85 -48.97 -0.44 26.45
N SER A 86 -48.23 0.66 26.34
CA SER A 86 -48.10 1.44 25.11
C SER A 86 -46.70 1.24 24.55
N THR A 87 -46.59 0.80 23.30
CA THR A 87 -45.31 0.64 22.61
C THR A 87 -44.88 1.96 21.99
N TYR A 88 -43.60 2.30 22.10
CA TYR A 88 -43.00 3.44 21.43
C TYR A 88 -42.80 3.13 19.93
N ILE A 89 -43.04 4.13 19.08
CA ILE A 89 -42.61 4.08 17.68
C ILE A 89 -41.10 4.19 17.67
N GLY A 90 -40.45 3.19 17.10
CA GLY A 90 -39.01 3.11 17.04
C GLY A 90 -38.35 4.14 16.14
N GLN A 91 -37.10 4.48 16.45
CA GLN A 91 -36.23 5.22 15.53
C GLN A 91 -35.21 4.29 14.88
N GLU A 92 -35.07 4.43 13.57
CA GLU A 92 -34.04 3.73 12.79
C GLU A 92 -32.69 4.46 12.94
N SER A 93 -31.64 3.70 13.22
CA SER A 93 -30.25 4.15 13.18
C SER A 93 -29.48 3.33 12.15
N LYS A 94 -28.71 4.01 11.31
CA LYS A 94 -27.94 3.39 10.22
C LYS A 94 -26.45 3.69 10.35
N LYS A 95 -25.62 2.66 10.16
CA LYS A 95 -24.17 2.76 10.01
C LYS A 95 -23.77 2.08 8.71
N VAL A 96 -22.86 2.70 7.97
CA VAL A 96 -22.34 2.19 6.71
C VAL A 96 -20.82 2.11 6.82
N MET A 97 -20.25 0.98 6.42
CA MET A 97 -18.82 0.73 6.31
C MET A 97 -18.54 0.31 4.87
N VAL A 98 -17.45 0.79 4.29
CA VAL A 98 -17.04 0.45 2.92
C VAL A 98 -15.59 -0.03 2.96
N PHE A 99 -15.35 -1.22 2.42
CA PHE A 99 -14.04 -1.81 2.22
C PHE A 99 -13.71 -1.77 0.74
N HIS A 100 -12.56 -1.21 0.39
CA HIS A 100 -12.03 -1.20 -0.97
C HIS A 100 -10.94 -2.26 -1.05
N PHE A 101 -11.02 -3.13 -2.04
CA PHE A 101 -10.00 -4.16 -2.27
C PHE A 101 -9.04 -3.70 -3.35
N ASP A 102 -7.76 -3.65 -3.00
CA ASP A 102 -6.70 -3.26 -3.90
C ASP A 102 -5.57 -4.30 -3.83
N PHE A 103 -5.34 -4.98 -4.93
CA PHE A 103 -4.28 -5.99 -5.08
C PHE A 103 -3.18 -5.53 -6.05
N GLU A 104 -3.24 -4.31 -6.57
CA GLU A 104 -2.23 -3.81 -7.49
C GLU A 104 -1.13 -3.08 -6.72
N PRO A 105 0.15 -3.35 -7.01
CA PRO A 105 1.23 -2.62 -6.38
C PRO A 105 1.35 -1.21 -6.94
N THR A 106 1.91 -0.31 -6.14
CA THR A 106 2.26 1.05 -6.56
C THR A 106 3.04 1.06 -7.87
N ASN A 107 2.76 2.04 -8.73
CA ASN A 107 3.38 2.17 -10.04
C ASN A 107 4.29 3.41 -10.08
N HIS A 108 5.43 3.29 -10.74
CA HIS A 108 6.26 4.45 -11.05
C HIS A 108 5.99 4.92 -12.48
N CYS A 109 6.01 6.24 -12.73
CA CYS A 109 5.68 6.77 -14.06
C CYS A 109 6.60 6.24 -15.19
N SER A 110 7.82 5.79 -14.87
CA SER A 110 8.80 5.29 -15.85
C SER A 110 8.35 4.00 -16.54
N GLU A 111 7.37 3.31 -15.98
CA GLU A 111 6.79 2.12 -16.58
C GLU A 111 5.93 2.45 -17.81
N LYS A 112 5.40 3.69 -17.87
CA LYS A 112 4.70 4.21 -19.04
C LYS A 112 5.71 4.91 -19.96
N LYS A 113 5.91 4.36 -21.16
CA LYS A 113 6.89 4.89 -22.14
C LYS A 113 6.68 6.40 -22.40
N ASN A 114 7.79 7.14 -22.45
CA ASN A 114 7.91 8.53 -22.93
C ASN A 114 7.15 9.63 -22.15
N THR A 115 6.70 9.39 -20.91
CA THR A 115 5.95 10.41 -20.15
C THR A 115 6.53 10.74 -18.77
N CYS A 116 7.63 10.09 -18.39
CA CYS A 116 8.19 10.21 -17.05
C CYS A 116 9.57 10.86 -17.07
N PHE A 117 9.72 11.93 -16.31
CA PHE A 117 10.99 12.65 -16.12
C PHE A 117 11.61 12.38 -14.75
N TYR A 118 10.91 11.64 -13.90
CA TYR A 118 11.37 11.29 -12.56
C TYR A 118 12.11 9.96 -12.59
N GLU A 119 13.13 9.84 -11.75
CA GLU A 119 13.77 8.57 -11.47
C GLU A 119 13.05 7.89 -10.30
N PRO A 120 12.81 6.56 -10.35
CA PRO A 120 12.19 5.83 -9.24
C PRO A 120 12.93 6.00 -7.92
N ILE A 121 14.26 6.14 -7.99
CA ILE A 121 15.15 6.56 -6.93
C ILE A 121 16.31 7.32 -7.59
N ASN A 122 16.75 8.42 -6.98
CA ASN A 122 17.89 9.20 -7.42
C ASN A 122 18.90 9.29 -6.27
N ILE A 123 20.14 8.84 -6.52
CA ILE A 123 21.24 8.88 -5.55
C ILE A 123 22.40 9.79 -5.98
N GLY A 124 22.26 10.49 -7.10
CA GLY A 124 23.33 11.23 -7.78
C GLY A 124 24.14 10.36 -8.76
N PRO A 125 25.43 10.68 -8.98
CA PRO A 125 26.31 9.91 -9.87
C PRO A 125 26.58 8.49 -9.35
N ASP A 126 26.75 7.53 -10.28
CA ASP A 126 27.03 6.12 -9.95
C ASP A 126 28.39 5.91 -9.28
N ILE A 127 29.31 6.89 -9.41
CA ILE A 127 30.61 6.90 -8.75
C ILE A 127 30.78 8.27 -8.08
N THR A 128 31.06 8.28 -6.78
CA THR A 128 31.13 9.54 -6.04
C THR A 128 32.11 9.48 -4.87
N LYS A 129 32.69 10.64 -4.55
CA LYS A 129 33.46 10.86 -3.31
C LYS A 129 32.63 11.57 -2.25
N GLN A 130 31.47 12.08 -2.62
CA GLN A 130 30.62 12.91 -1.78
C GLN A 130 29.56 12.08 -1.07
N LYS A 131 28.89 12.69 -0.09
CA LYS A 131 27.68 12.11 0.53
C LYS A 131 26.62 11.81 -0.53
N LEU A 132 25.91 10.72 -0.35
CA LEU A 132 24.80 10.33 -1.21
C LEU A 132 23.62 11.26 -0.93
N HIS A 133 23.04 11.83 -1.98
CA HIS A 133 21.81 12.61 -1.91
C HIS A 133 20.68 11.74 -2.45
N ILE A 134 19.84 11.23 -1.54
CA ILE A 134 18.82 10.23 -1.89
C ILE A 134 17.46 10.92 -1.92
N SER A 135 16.80 10.83 -3.08
CA SER A 135 15.43 11.29 -3.34
C SER A 135 14.69 10.31 -4.25
N TRP A 136 13.37 10.45 -4.34
CA TRP A 136 12.53 9.67 -5.22
C TRP A 136 11.25 10.46 -5.51
N ASP A 137 10.70 10.28 -6.70
CA ASP A 137 9.46 10.93 -7.12
C ASP A 137 8.75 10.05 -8.17
N GLY A 138 7.61 10.48 -8.70
CA GLY A 138 6.93 9.78 -9.81
C GLY A 138 6.19 8.49 -9.41
N TRP A 139 6.12 8.18 -8.12
CA TRP A 139 5.35 7.06 -7.59
C TRP A 139 3.89 7.42 -7.38
N THR A 140 3.00 6.56 -7.86
CA THR A 140 1.56 6.71 -7.71
C THR A 140 0.89 5.39 -7.41
N ASP A 141 -0.29 5.47 -6.82
CA ASP A 141 -1.18 4.34 -6.63
C ASP A 141 -2.62 4.83 -6.83
N GLU A 142 -3.40 4.10 -7.63
CA GLU A 142 -4.70 4.59 -8.12
C GLU A 142 -5.84 4.39 -7.12
N LEU A 143 -5.80 3.31 -6.31
CA LEU A 143 -6.90 2.97 -5.39
C LEU A 143 -6.55 3.21 -3.92
N ALA A 144 -5.60 2.47 -3.35
CA ALA A 144 -5.25 2.58 -1.94
C ALA A 144 -4.49 3.87 -1.60
N GLY A 145 -3.76 4.39 -2.58
CA GLY A 145 -2.80 5.47 -2.41
C GLY A 145 -1.53 5.00 -1.67
N ILE A 146 -0.41 5.68 -1.96
CA ILE A 146 0.85 5.40 -1.27
C ILE A 146 0.73 5.66 0.23
N PHE A 147 1.24 4.74 1.03
CA PHE A 147 1.27 4.80 2.48
C PHE A 147 2.65 5.16 3.03
N ARG A 148 3.68 4.43 2.59
CA ARG A 148 5.03 4.55 3.16
C ARG A 148 6.13 4.34 2.14
N TYR A 149 7.27 4.93 2.46
CA TYR A 149 8.55 4.70 1.81
C TYR A 149 9.50 4.08 2.83
N ASN A 150 10.14 2.97 2.48
CA ASN A 150 11.16 2.34 3.29
C ASN A 150 12.43 2.20 2.44
N TRP A 151 13.54 2.74 2.90
CA TRP A 151 14.80 2.58 2.18
C TRP A 151 15.81 1.81 2.99
N LYS A 152 16.67 1.09 2.27
CA LYS A 152 17.69 0.21 2.81
C LYS A 152 18.99 0.43 2.04
N ILE A 153 20.10 0.51 2.77
CA ILE A 153 21.45 0.63 2.20
C ILE A 153 22.23 -0.62 2.61
N HIS A 154 22.70 -1.36 1.61
CA HIS A 154 23.54 -2.54 1.77
C HIS A 154 24.93 -2.27 1.24
N HIS A 155 25.97 -2.70 1.96
CA HIS A 155 27.33 -2.72 1.43
C HIS A 155 27.55 -4.06 0.72
N LEU A 156 27.88 -4.02 -0.57
CA LEU A 156 28.13 -5.22 -1.34
C LEU A 156 29.50 -5.79 -1.01
N ARG A 157 29.58 -7.11 -0.89
CA ARG A 157 30.86 -7.82 -0.75
C ARG A 157 30.90 -9.00 -1.70
N ALA A 158 32.11 -9.34 -2.11
CA ALA A 158 32.35 -10.54 -2.91
C ALA A 158 31.93 -11.79 -2.13
N ASP A 159 31.13 -12.63 -2.76
CA ASP A 159 30.84 -13.99 -2.28
C ASP A 159 32.04 -14.91 -2.54
N ALA A 160 31.90 -16.19 -2.18
CA ALA A 160 32.96 -17.19 -2.41
C ALA A 160 33.33 -17.39 -3.89
N ARG A 161 32.52 -16.89 -4.83
CA ARG A 161 32.73 -16.97 -6.28
C ARG A 161 33.25 -15.64 -6.86
N GLY A 162 33.42 -14.61 -6.03
CA GLY A 162 33.85 -13.28 -6.45
C GLY A 162 32.72 -12.36 -6.91
N ASN A 163 31.45 -12.77 -6.81
CA ASN A 163 30.31 -11.93 -7.19
C ASN A 163 29.94 -10.98 -6.05
N LEU A 164 29.67 -9.72 -6.38
CA LEU A 164 29.21 -8.75 -5.39
C LEU A 164 27.77 -9.05 -4.97
N THR A 165 27.56 -9.28 -3.69
CA THR A 165 26.26 -9.64 -3.10
C THR A 165 25.96 -8.81 -1.85
N GLU A 166 24.68 -8.65 -1.56
CA GLU A 166 24.18 -8.11 -0.30
C GLU A 166 24.41 -9.18 0.79
N VAL A 167 25.58 -9.13 1.45
CA VAL A 167 25.89 -10.07 2.53
C VAL A 167 24.97 -9.76 3.71
N SER A 168 23.95 -10.60 3.89
CA SER A 168 22.79 -10.40 4.77
C SER A 168 21.75 -9.38 4.24
N PRO A 169 20.89 -9.78 3.28
CA PRO A 169 19.82 -8.91 2.74
C PRO A 169 18.79 -8.47 3.79
N MET A 170 18.72 -9.20 4.92
CA MET A 170 17.83 -8.85 6.04
C MET A 170 18.44 -7.84 7.02
N GLU A 171 19.74 -7.58 6.94
CA GLU A 171 20.47 -6.68 7.83
C GLU A 171 21.12 -5.55 7.03
N PRO A 172 20.33 -4.55 6.60
CA PRO A 172 20.89 -3.37 5.94
C PRO A 172 21.81 -2.61 6.88
N PHE A 173 22.87 -2.01 6.33
CA PHE A 173 23.77 -1.13 7.06
C PHE A 173 23.02 0.11 7.60
N HIS A 174 22.02 0.56 6.85
CA HIS A 174 21.12 1.61 7.26
C HIS A 174 19.73 1.36 6.68
N SER A 175 18.69 1.56 7.48
CA SER A 175 17.30 1.54 7.00
C SER A 175 16.45 2.57 7.72
N LYS A 176 15.47 3.12 7.01
CA LYS A 176 14.46 3.98 7.63
C LYS A 176 13.16 3.91 6.83
N ALA A 177 12.06 3.96 7.56
CA ALA A 177 10.72 4.07 7.03
C ALA A 177 10.15 5.46 7.33
N MET A 178 9.37 5.98 6.40
CA MET A 178 8.59 7.22 6.56
C MET A 178 7.21 7.03 5.95
N VAL A 179 6.19 7.63 6.57
CA VAL A 179 4.89 7.79 5.92
C VAL A 179 4.99 8.80 4.78
N LYS A 180 4.14 8.68 3.76
CA LYS A 180 4.17 9.52 2.56
C LYS A 180 4.16 11.01 2.90
N GLU A 181 3.38 11.42 3.90
CA GLU A 181 3.20 12.81 4.33
C GLU A 181 4.46 13.41 4.96
N GLU A 182 5.38 12.58 5.44
CA GLU A 182 6.66 13.01 6.04
C GLU A 182 7.81 12.98 5.02
N TYR A 183 7.49 12.84 3.73
CA TYR A 183 8.48 12.77 2.66
C TYR A 183 9.48 13.92 2.73
N LYS A 184 10.76 13.55 2.72
CA LYS A 184 11.89 14.45 2.55
C LYS A 184 13.09 13.70 1.99
N PRO A 185 13.79 14.29 1.00
CA PRO A 185 15.12 13.83 0.61
C PRO A 185 16.06 13.79 1.82
N PHE A 186 17.05 12.92 1.78
CA PHE A 186 18.04 12.83 2.86
C PHE A 186 19.44 12.60 2.31
N THR A 187 20.43 12.86 3.16
CA THR A 187 21.83 12.61 2.83
C THR A 187 22.38 11.48 3.69
N TYR A 188 23.20 10.63 3.08
CA TYR A 188 23.88 9.54 3.77
C TYR A 188 25.37 9.54 3.40
N THR A 189 26.22 9.39 4.41
CA THR A 189 27.67 9.23 4.21
C THR A 189 28.03 7.78 4.48
N PRO A 190 28.41 7.00 3.45
CA PRO A 190 28.86 5.64 3.68
C PRO A 190 30.11 5.59 4.57
N PRO A 191 30.26 4.56 5.40
CA PRO A 191 31.33 4.47 6.41
C PRO A 191 32.74 4.30 5.83
N GLY A 192 32.85 3.90 4.56
CA GLY A 192 34.13 3.65 3.91
C GLY A 192 33.95 3.35 2.42
N PRO A 193 35.07 3.26 1.66
CA PRO A 193 35.01 2.99 0.24
C PRO A 193 34.38 1.63 -0.07
N GLY A 194 33.58 1.55 -1.13
CA GLY A 194 32.91 0.32 -1.55
C GLY A 194 31.73 0.55 -2.47
N ILE A 195 31.13 -0.55 -2.92
CA ILE A 195 29.90 -0.52 -3.72
C ILE A 195 28.71 -0.74 -2.78
N TYR A 196 27.74 0.15 -2.86
CA TYR A 196 26.53 0.11 -2.05
C TYR A 196 25.31 -0.10 -2.92
N SER A 197 24.39 -0.96 -2.47
CA SER A 197 23.04 -1.08 -3.05
C SER A 197 22.07 -0.28 -2.20
N ILE A 198 21.32 0.61 -2.85
CA ILE A 198 20.27 1.40 -2.22
C ILE A 198 18.95 0.91 -2.78
N ILE A 199 18.09 0.40 -1.89
CA ILE A 199 16.79 -0.13 -2.22
C ILE A 199 15.74 0.80 -1.62
N LEU A 200 14.77 1.22 -2.43
CA LEU A 200 13.56 1.89 -2.00
C LEU A 200 12.39 0.92 -2.16
N ASP A 201 11.62 0.74 -1.10
CA ASP A 201 10.39 -0.02 -1.01
C ASP A 201 9.24 0.97 -0.86
N VAL A 202 8.35 1.00 -1.84
CA VAL A 202 7.17 1.87 -1.87
C VAL A 202 5.96 0.99 -1.64
N ALA A 203 5.23 1.26 -0.56
CA ALA A 203 4.05 0.50 -0.19
C ALA A 203 2.79 1.37 -0.14
N ASP A 204 1.67 0.83 -0.59
CA ASP A 204 0.35 1.44 -0.50
C ASP A 204 -0.35 1.13 0.85
N LYS A 205 -1.58 1.61 1.01
CA LYS A 205 -2.40 1.35 2.21
C LYS A 205 -3.03 -0.05 2.23
N ALA A 206 -3.06 -0.75 1.11
CA ALA A 206 -3.52 -2.14 0.99
C ALA A 206 -2.39 -3.16 1.23
N ASN A 207 -1.18 -2.67 1.52
CA ASN A 207 0.03 -3.44 1.77
C ASN A 207 0.56 -4.19 0.53
N ASN A 208 0.29 -3.67 -0.67
CA ASN A 208 1.06 -4.03 -1.86
C ASN A 208 2.34 -3.17 -1.91
N SER A 209 3.40 -3.70 -2.49
CA SER A 209 4.71 -3.03 -2.49
C SER A 209 5.46 -3.22 -3.79
N ARG A 210 6.27 -2.22 -4.14
CA ARG A 210 7.18 -2.27 -5.27
C ARG A 210 8.52 -1.69 -4.92
N PHE A 211 9.56 -2.19 -5.58
CA PHE A 211 10.93 -1.88 -5.23
C PHE A 211 11.66 -1.14 -6.34
N ALA A 212 12.48 -0.21 -5.91
CA ALA A 212 13.50 0.45 -6.69
C ALA A 212 14.89 0.14 -6.17
N ARG A 213 15.86 0.05 -7.08
CA ARG A 213 17.24 -0.24 -6.72
C ARG A 213 18.21 0.55 -7.58
N GLN A 214 19.19 1.16 -6.94
CA GLN A 214 20.38 1.70 -7.58
C GLN A 214 21.65 1.24 -6.85
N PHE A 215 22.77 1.32 -7.56
CA PHE A 215 24.09 0.98 -7.04
C PHE A 215 24.99 2.21 -7.15
N VAL A 216 25.86 2.40 -6.15
CA VAL A 216 26.86 3.47 -6.18
C VAL A 216 28.21 2.97 -5.69
N LEU A 217 29.26 3.32 -6.39
CA LEU A 217 30.63 3.22 -5.93
C LEU A 217 30.97 4.49 -5.15
N TYR A 218 31.08 4.37 -3.83
CA TYR A 218 31.57 5.43 -2.97
C TYR A 218 33.06 5.21 -2.73
N ASP A 219 33.91 6.18 -3.07
CA ASP A 219 35.34 6.11 -2.77
C ASP A 219 35.89 7.51 -2.49
N PRO A 220 35.97 7.91 -1.20
CA PRO A 220 36.48 9.23 -0.84
C PRO A 220 38.01 9.32 -0.86
N VAL A 221 38.73 8.20 -1.07
CA VAL A 221 40.18 8.12 -0.89
C VAL A 221 40.90 8.10 -2.23
N SER A 222 40.43 7.28 -3.17
CA SER A 222 41.12 7.09 -4.45
C SER A 222 40.94 8.29 -5.37
N ASN A 223 41.89 8.50 -6.29
CA ASN A 223 41.78 9.53 -7.30
C ASN A 223 41.06 9.00 -8.55
N ILE A 224 39.74 8.87 -8.47
CA ILE A 224 38.91 8.43 -9.58
C ILE A 224 38.55 9.64 -10.45
N THR A 225 38.92 9.61 -11.73
CA THR A 225 38.37 10.51 -12.75
C THR A 225 37.05 9.94 -13.25
N THR A 226 35.95 10.60 -12.91
CA THR A 226 34.60 10.23 -13.35
C THR A 226 34.12 11.24 -14.39
N ASP A 227 33.56 10.75 -15.48
CA ASP A 227 32.83 11.61 -16.41
C ASP A 227 31.36 11.64 -15.98
N GLU A 228 30.92 12.76 -15.38
CA GLU A 228 29.55 12.95 -14.90
C GLU A 228 28.50 12.93 -16.02
N THR A 229 28.95 13.03 -17.29
CA THR A 229 28.09 13.01 -18.47
C THR A 229 27.58 11.61 -18.81
N PHE A 230 28.23 10.55 -18.32
CA PHE A 230 27.89 9.17 -18.64
C PHE A 230 27.62 8.34 -17.39
N LYS A 231 26.37 7.87 -17.26
CA LYS A 231 25.99 6.89 -16.25
C LYS A 231 26.36 5.47 -16.69
N LEU A 232 26.62 4.61 -15.70
CA LEU A 232 26.86 3.20 -15.91
C LEU A 232 25.53 2.51 -16.24
N TYR A 233 25.45 1.89 -17.41
CA TYR A 233 24.25 1.14 -17.81
C TYR A 233 24.46 -0.37 -17.69
N VAL A 234 23.39 -1.08 -17.37
CA VAL A 234 23.38 -2.55 -17.32
C VAL A 234 22.73 -3.08 -18.61
N SER A 235 23.40 -4.02 -19.27
CA SER A 235 22.99 -4.48 -20.61
C SER A 235 21.97 -5.64 -20.62
N ARG A 236 21.74 -6.33 -19.48
CA ARG A 236 20.83 -7.50 -19.38
C ARG A 236 20.25 -7.73 -17.99
N ALA A 237 18.92 -7.84 -17.89
CA ALA A 237 18.21 -8.22 -16.67
C ALA A 237 18.06 -9.74 -16.54
N GLU A 238 17.82 -10.18 -15.30
CA GLU A 238 17.39 -11.55 -15.02
C GLU A 238 16.00 -11.83 -15.60
N ARG A 239 15.78 -13.05 -16.06
CA ARG A 239 14.52 -13.54 -16.61
C ARG A 239 13.41 -13.48 -15.56
N GLU A 240 13.74 -13.74 -14.31
CA GLU A 240 12.81 -13.72 -13.17
C GLU A 240 12.25 -12.33 -12.89
N THR A 241 12.92 -11.26 -13.33
CA THR A 241 12.41 -9.88 -13.24
C THR A 241 11.58 -9.48 -14.46
N HIS A 242 11.20 -10.44 -15.32
CA HIS A 242 10.59 -10.22 -16.63
C HIS A 242 11.41 -9.28 -17.53
N TYR A 243 12.73 -9.23 -17.35
CA TYR A 243 13.61 -8.29 -18.04
C TYR A 243 13.27 -6.80 -17.79
N ASN A 244 12.42 -6.51 -16.81
CA ASN A 244 12.08 -5.15 -16.45
C ASN A 244 13.18 -4.59 -15.54
N TRP A 245 13.73 -3.47 -15.97
CA TRP A 245 14.65 -2.67 -15.19
C TRP A 245 13.97 -1.42 -14.71
N GLN A 246 14.37 -0.99 -13.54
CA GLN A 246 14.29 0.43 -13.22
C GLN A 246 15.52 1.13 -13.80
N SER A 247 15.42 1.51 -15.07
CA SER A 247 16.43 2.37 -15.69
C SER A 247 16.14 3.83 -15.34
N ASN A 248 17.20 4.62 -15.14
CA ASN A 248 17.10 6.07 -15.32
C ASN A 248 16.54 6.35 -16.73
N VAL A 249 15.48 7.15 -16.83
CA VAL A 249 14.79 7.53 -18.07
C VAL A 249 15.60 8.57 -18.86
N GLN A 250 16.92 8.50 -18.86
CA GLN A 250 17.75 9.35 -19.73
C GLN A 250 18.72 8.49 -20.53
N ASN A 251 18.40 8.43 -21.83
CA ASN A 251 19.19 7.91 -22.96
C ASN A 251 19.28 6.39 -23.10
N GLN A 252 18.33 5.85 -23.86
CA GLN A 252 18.65 4.74 -24.76
C GLN A 252 19.70 5.25 -25.76
N MET A 253 20.84 4.57 -25.83
CA MET A 253 22.02 4.85 -26.65
C MET A 253 22.98 5.90 -26.06
N LEU A 254 24.01 5.43 -25.35
CA LEU A 254 25.40 5.86 -25.51
C LEU A 254 26.28 4.79 -24.85
N ILE A 255 27.33 4.37 -25.55
CA ILE A 255 28.35 3.44 -25.03
C ILE A 255 28.99 4.13 -23.80
N GLY A 256 28.91 3.47 -22.65
CA GLY A 256 29.33 4.02 -21.35
C GLY A 256 30.82 3.81 -21.12
N PRO A 257 31.41 4.55 -20.17
CA PRO A 257 32.85 4.50 -19.92
C PRO A 257 33.30 3.12 -19.42
N SER A 258 34.44 2.65 -19.94
CA SER A 258 35.17 1.51 -19.39
C SER A 258 36.02 1.97 -18.21
N LEU A 259 35.79 1.40 -17.02
CA LEU A 259 36.64 1.60 -15.86
C LEU A 259 37.95 0.82 -16.02
N SER A 260 39.06 1.53 -16.16
CA SER A 260 40.40 1.01 -15.89
C SER A 260 40.82 1.46 -14.50
N VAL A 261 40.97 0.52 -13.57
CA VAL A 261 41.59 0.77 -12.26
C VAL A 261 43.09 0.52 -12.42
N SER A 262 43.90 1.56 -12.19
CA SER A 262 45.36 1.46 -12.09
C SER A 262 45.81 1.46 -10.65
#